data_AF-A0A0W0Y054-F1
#
_entry.id   AF-A0A0W0Y054-F1
#
_cell.length_a   1.000
_cell.length_b   1.000
_cell.length_c   1.000
_cell.angle_alpha   90.00
_cell.angle_beta   90.00
_cell.angle_gamma   90.00
#
_symmetry.space_group_name_H-M   'P 1'
#
loop_
_entity.id
_entity.type
_entity.pdbx_description
1 polymer ?
#
loop_
_entity_poly.entity_id
_entity_poly.type
_entity_poly.pdbx_seq_one_letter_code
_entity_poly.pdbx_strand_id
1 'polypeptide(L)'
;MGLMSFNAWAGDCSQVYTIGAYDEAFENHAVVSKLGAIPASEVPPAIPPSFLENDGSYGGGEATCSIAEACQLLKTQLASGLLDSKENWHIYLLEAVWGKDTYLLHPNDYRLKHPVKVVALVKKDC
;
A
#
# COMPACT_ATOMS: atom_id res chain seq x y z
N MET A 1 -34.36 -3.17 -17.85
CA MET A 1 -33.33 -4.23 -17.74
C MET A 1 -32.00 -3.65 -18.14
N GLY A 2 -30.97 -3.79 -17.31
CA GLY A 2 -29.59 -3.49 -17.68
C GLY A 2 -28.82 -2.59 -16.71
N LEU A 3 -28.72 -2.98 -15.43
CA LEU A 3 -27.59 -2.51 -14.61
C LEU A 3 -26.44 -3.50 -14.87
N MET A 4 -25.49 -3.10 -15.71
CA MET A 4 -24.25 -3.84 -15.87
C MET A 4 -23.49 -3.76 -14.55
N SER A 5 -23.56 -4.84 -13.78
CA SER A 5 -22.67 -5.07 -12.66
C SER A 5 -21.28 -5.27 -13.22
N PHE A 6 -20.38 -4.31 -12.98
CA PHE A 6 -18.95 -4.55 -13.08
C PHE A 6 -18.58 -5.50 -11.95
N ASN A 7 -18.80 -6.81 -12.18
CA ASN A 7 -18.05 -7.82 -11.47
C ASN A 7 -16.61 -7.65 -11.93
N ALA A 8 -15.88 -6.76 -11.27
CA ALA A 8 -14.44 -6.82 -11.24
C ALA A 8 -14.13 -8.20 -10.65
N TRP A 9 -13.89 -9.18 -11.53
CA TRP A 9 -13.22 -10.39 -11.13
C TRP A 9 -11.94 -9.90 -10.48
N ALA A 10 -11.82 -10.11 -9.18
CA ALA A 10 -10.55 -10.02 -8.48
C ALA A 10 -9.67 -11.14 -9.05
N GLY A 11 -9.21 -10.95 -10.29
CA GLY A 11 -8.22 -11.81 -10.92
C GLY A 11 -6.99 -11.76 -10.04
N ASP A 12 -6.39 -12.92 -9.79
CA ASP A 12 -5.11 -12.99 -9.08
C ASP A 12 -4.12 -12.07 -9.79
N CYS A 13 -3.79 -10.96 -9.13
CA CYS A 13 -2.80 -10.03 -9.64
C CYS A 13 -1.45 -10.74 -9.62
N SER A 14 -0.77 -10.76 -10.76
CA SER A 14 0.50 -11.50 -10.91
C SER A 14 1.60 -10.93 -10.00
N GLN A 15 1.48 -9.66 -9.64
CA GLN A 15 2.39 -8.93 -8.77
C GLN A 15 1.59 -7.96 -7.91
N VAL A 16 2.17 -7.62 -6.75
CA VAL A 16 1.58 -6.70 -5.78
C VAL A 16 2.53 -5.54 -5.57
N TYR A 17 2.02 -4.32 -5.67
CA TYR A 17 2.80 -3.10 -5.57
C TYR A 17 2.37 -2.25 -4.38
N THR A 18 3.26 -1.39 -3.91
CA THR A 18 2.96 -0.41 -2.85
C THR A 18 3.69 0.90 -3.08
N ILE A 19 3.28 1.92 -2.34
CA ILE A 19 3.97 3.20 -2.24
C ILE A 19 4.85 3.19 -0.98
N GLY A 20 6.05 3.75 -1.07
CA GLY A 20 6.93 3.92 0.10
C GLY A 20 8.07 4.89 -0.15
N ALA A 21 8.78 5.27 0.91
CA ALA A 21 10.01 6.03 0.86
C ALA A 21 11.09 5.20 1.57
N TYR A 22 11.66 4.23 0.84
CA TYR A 22 12.56 3.21 1.38
C TYR A 22 14.00 3.35 0.88
N ASP A 23 14.32 4.48 0.25
CA ASP A 23 15.57 4.74 -0.46
C ASP A 23 16.78 4.44 0.41
N GLU A 24 16.83 5.01 1.62
CA GLU A 24 17.92 4.77 2.57
C GLU A 24 18.09 3.29 2.91
N ALA A 25 16.99 2.56 3.10
CA ALA A 25 17.05 1.14 3.43
C ALA A 25 17.57 0.31 2.25
N PHE A 26 17.16 0.63 1.02
CA PHE A 26 17.66 -0.05 -0.18
C PHE A 26 19.13 0.30 -0.47
N GLU A 27 19.55 1.55 -0.28
CA GLU A 27 20.95 1.97 -0.40
C GLU A 27 21.87 1.21 0.56
N ASN A 28 21.37 0.92 1.77
CA ASN A 28 22.08 0.16 2.79
C ASN A 28 21.86 -1.36 2.71
N HIS A 29 21.24 -1.88 1.64
CA HIS A 29 20.92 -3.31 1.46
C HIS A 29 20.15 -3.93 2.64
N ALA A 30 19.34 -3.12 3.34
CA ALA A 30 18.53 -3.57 4.46
C ALA A 30 17.27 -4.28 3.97
N VAL A 31 16.79 -5.26 4.75
CA VAL A 31 15.50 -5.90 4.49
C VAL A 31 14.39 -4.98 4.99
N VAL A 32 13.51 -4.58 4.09
CA VAL A 32 12.35 -3.73 4.39
C VAL A 32 11.08 -4.57 4.41
N SER A 33 10.27 -4.37 5.45
CA SER A 33 8.94 -4.96 5.55
C SER A 33 7.87 -3.87 5.55
N LYS A 34 6.87 -4.00 4.68
CA LYS A 34 5.64 -3.21 4.74
C LYS A 34 4.73 -3.85 5.78
N LEU A 35 4.20 -3.04 6.70
CA LEU A 35 3.34 -3.53 7.78
C LEU A 35 1.98 -3.99 7.24
N GLY A 36 1.45 -5.05 7.86
CA GLY A 36 0.04 -5.44 7.71
C GLY A 36 -0.86 -4.70 8.70
N ALA A 37 -2.12 -5.12 8.79
CA ALA A 37 -3.08 -4.56 9.73
C ALA A 37 -2.61 -4.71 11.19
N ILE A 38 -2.84 -3.68 12.01
CA ILE A 38 -2.49 -3.65 13.44
C ILE A 38 -3.70 -3.13 14.22
N PRO A 39 -4.16 -3.84 15.27
CA PRO A 39 -5.26 -3.37 16.09
C PRO A 39 -4.86 -2.13 16.89
N ALA A 40 -5.83 -1.26 17.21
CA ALA A 40 -5.60 0.03 17.88
C ALA A 40 -4.75 -0.06 19.15
N SER A 41 -4.88 -1.16 19.92
CA SER A 41 -4.10 -1.40 21.15
C SER A 41 -2.61 -1.65 20.93
N GLU A 42 -2.20 -1.95 19.70
CA GLU A 42 -0.84 -2.37 19.35
C GLU A 42 -0.18 -1.43 18.34
N VAL A 43 -0.89 -0.40 17.88
CA VAL A 43 -0.36 0.59 16.92
C VAL A 43 0.84 1.32 17.55
N PRO A 44 2.04 1.25 16.93
CA PRO A 44 3.20 1.97 17.43
C PRO A 44 3.00 3.49 17.34
N PRO A 45 3.49 4.28 18.31
CA PRO A 45 3.40 5.74 18.28
C PRO A 45 4.08 6.41 17.07
N ALA A 46 4.96 5.69 16.38
CA ALA A 46 5.65 6.17 15.18
C ALA A 46 4.77 6.18 13.92
N ILE A 47 3.64 5.46 13.91
CA ILE A 47 2.70 5.52 12.78
C ILE A 47 1.96 6.85 12.85
N PRO A 48 1.99 7.70 11.80
CA PRO A 48 1.34 8.99 11.86
C PRO A 48 -0.19 8.82 11.98
N PRO A 49 -0.88 9.65 12.79
CA PRO A 49 -2.33 9.55 12.98
C PRO A 49 -3.14 9.65 11.68
N SER A 50 -2.63 10.32 10.65
CA SER A 50 -3.26 10.43 9.34
C SER A 50 -3.38 9.08 8.59
N PHE A 51 -2.64 8.05 9.02
CA PHE A 51 -2.68 6.70 8.45
C PHE A 51 -3.56 5.74 9.26
N LEU A 52 -4.17 6.21 10.35
CA LEU A 52 -5.01 5.39 11.22
C LEU A 52 -6.47 5.50 10.82
N GLU A 53 -7.19 4.41 11.02
CA GLU A 53 -8.64 4.38 10.94
C GLU A 53 -9.27 5.16 12.11
N ASN A 54 -10.57 5.44 12.02
CA ASN A 54 -11.29 6.19 13.05
C ASN A 54 -11.29 5.52 14.44
N ASP A 55 -11.12 4.19 14.50
CA ASP A 55 -10.99 3.43 15.75
C ASP A 55 -9.56 3.39 16.29
N GLY A 56 -8.61 4.04 15.61
CA GLY A 56 -7.20 4.09 15.96
C GLY A 56 -6.39 2.89 15.49
N SER A 57 -7.00 1.93 14.78
CA SER A 57 -6.28 0.82 14.16
C SER A 57 -5.48 1.28 12.94
N TYR A 58 -4.44 0.52 12.59
CA TYR A 58 -3.75 0.68 11.32
C TYR A 58 -4.27 -0.37 10.35
N GLY A 59 -4.87 0.08 9.24
CA GLY A 59 -5.46 -0.81 8.23
C GLY A 59 -4.43 -1.63 7.42
N GLY A 60 -3.13 -1.42 7.63
CA GLY A 60 -2.08 -2.06 6.85
C GLY A 60 -1.57 -1.20 5.70
N GLY A 61 -0.44 -1.63 5.12
CA GLY A 61 0.12 -1.00 3.94
C GLY A 61 -0.78 -1.18 2.73
N GLU A 62 -0.89 -0.14 1.90
CA GLU A 62 -1.66 -0.18 0.66
C GLU A 62 -1.03 -1.11 -0.36
N ALA A 63 -1.88 -1.80 -1.09
CA ALA A 63 -1.50 -2.74 -2.13
C ALA A 63 -2.28 -2.43 -3.42
N THR A 64 -1.59 -2.45 -4.56
CA THR A 64 -2.22 -2.33 -5.89
C THR A 64 -1.80 -3.48 -6.80
N CYS A 65 -2.63 -3.75 -7.83
CA CYS A 65 -2.40 -4.81 -8.80
C CYS A 65 -1.51 -4.40 -9.96
N SER A 66 -1.32 -3.10 -10.15
CA SER A 66 -0.51 -2.54 -11.22
C SER A 66 0.28 -1.31 -10.76
N ILE A 67 1.37 -1.04 -11.48
CA ILE A 67 2.17 0.18 -11.33
C ILE A 67 1.33 1.43 -11.67
N ALA A 68 0.41 1.33 -12.65
CA ALA A 68 -0.44 2.45 -13.05
C ALA A 68 -1.39 2.89 -11.92
N GLU A 69 -2.04 1.92 -11.27
CA GLU A 69 -2.87 2.19 -10.07
C GLU A 69 -2.03 2.75 -8.93
N ALA A 70 -0.84 2.19 -8.69
CA ALA A 70 0.07 2.68 -7.66
C ALA A 70 0.46 4.15 -7.90
N CYS A 71 0.73 4.50 -9.17
CA CYS A 71 1.04 5.87 -9.55
C CYS A 71 -0.13 6.83 -9.39
N GLN A 72 -1.34 6.40 -9.75
CA GLN A 72 -2.53 7.22 -9.56
C GLN A 72 -2.81 7.44 -8.07
N LEU A 73 -2.63 6.41 -7.24
CA LEU A 73 -2.75 6.49 -5.80
C LEU A 73 -1.71 7.47 -5.21
N LEU A 74 -0.44 7.34 -5.60
CA LEU A 74 0.64 8.24 -5.17
C LEU A 74 0.31 9.71 -5.47
N LYS A 75 -0.09 10.02 -6.70
CA LYS A 75 -0.48 11.38 -7.10
C LYS A 75 -1.65 11.90 -6.27
N THR A 76 -2.66 11.06 -6.05
CA THR A 76 -3.84 11.42 -5.25
C THR A 76 -3.46 11.75 -3.81
N GLN A 77 -2.61 10.93 -3.20
CA GLN A 77 -2.24 11.13 -1.79
C GLN A 77 -1.28 12.30 -1.56
N LEU A 78 -0.39 12.57 -2.52
CA LEU A 78 0.42 13.79 -2.50
C LEU A 78 -0.46 15.03 -2.66
N ALA A 79 -1.44 15.00 -3.58
CA ALA A 79 -2.35 16.12 -3.81
C ALA A 79 -3.30 16.37 -2.62
N SER A 80 -3.68 15.32 -1.89
CA SER A 80 -4.51 15.45 -0.68
C SER A 80 -3.71 15.81 0.58
N GLY A 81 -2.38 15.75 0.52
CA GLY A 81 -1.50 15.97 1.67
C GLY A 81 -1.45 14.80 2.67
N LEU A 82 -1.95 13.62 2.29
CA LEU A 82 -1.81 12.41 3.10
C LEU A 82 -0.35 11.97 3.20
N LEU A 83 0.38 12.09 2.08
CA LEU A 83 1.82 11.89 2.02
C LEU A 83 2.56 13.24 2.07
N ASP A 84 3.66 13.30 2.82
CA ASP A 84 4.52 14.49 2.85
C ASP A 84 5.26 14.62 1.50
N SER A 85 5.10 15.76 0.83
CA SER A 85 5.73 16.03 -0.47
C SER A 85 7.24 16.24 -0.40
N LYS A 86 7.82 16.33 0.80
CA LYS A 86 9.27 16.42 1.01
C LYS A 86 9.97 15.07 0.98
N GLU A 87 9.23 13.98 1.14
CA GLU A 87 9.76 12.62 1.13
C GLU A 87 9.84 12.06 -0.30
N ASN A 88 10.79 11.17 -0.52
CA ASN A 88 11.00 10.52 -1.82
C ASN A 88 10.08 9.30 -1.95
N TRP A 89 8.82 9.54 -2.29
CA TRP A 89 7.85 8.47 -2.49
C TRP A 89 8.00 7.80 -3.85
N HIS A 90 8.11 6.48 -3.83
CA HIS A 90 8.30 5.64 -5.01
C HIS A 90 7.36 4.43 -4.99
N ILE A 91 7.29 3.74 -6.13
CA ILE A 91 6.54 2.49 -6.26
C ILE A 91 7.49 1.32 -6.11
N TYR A 92 7.12 0.38 -5.25
CA TYR A 92 7.89 -0.83 -4.96
C TYR A 92 7.06 -2.09 -5.21
N LEU A 93 7.77 -3.18 -5.52
CA LEU A 93 7.22 -4.54 -5.60
C LEU A 93 7.26 -5.19 -4.21
N LEU A 94 6.21 -5.95 -3.89
CA LEU A 94 6.09 -6.73 -2.68
C LEU A 94 6.27 -8.23 -2.96
N GLU A 95 6.89 -8.94 -2.02
CA GLU A 95 6.82 -10.40 -1.93
C GLU A 95 5.46 -10.81 -1.34
N ALA A 96 4.41 -10.69 -2.15
CA ALA A 96 3.03 -10.95 -1.73
C ALA A 96 2.21 -11.60 -2.85
N VAL A 97 1.21 -12.39 -2.46
CA VAL A 97 0.22 -13.04 -3.32
C VAL A 97 -1.13 -12.36 -3.10
N TRP A 98 -1.67 -11.72 -4.14
CA TRP A 98 -2.87 -10.87 -4.03
C TRP A 98 -4.03 -11.52 -3.26
N GLY A 99 -4.56 -12.65 -3.72
CA GLY A 99 -5.71 -13.30 -3.07
C GLY A 99 -5.45 -13.81 -1.64
N LYS A 100 -4.18 -13.96 -1.24
CA LYS A 100 -3.81 -14.48 0.09
C LYS A 100 -3.51 -13.36 1.07
N ASP A 101 -2.71 -12.39 0.64
CA ASP A 101 -2.04 -11.44 1.53
C ASP A 101 -2.74 -10.09 1.57
N THR A 102 -3.66 -9.81 0.63
CA THR A 102 -4.44 -8.57 0.60
C THR A 102 -5.91 -8.78 0.97
N TYR A 103 -6.54 -7.71 1.44
CA TYR A 103 -7.98 -7.62 1.67
C TYR A 103 -8.50 -6.23 1.30
N LEU A 104 -9.78 -6.14 1.00
CA LEU A 104 -10.46 -4.87 0.75
C LEU A 104 -10.86 -4.24 2.10
N LEU A 105 -10.29 -3.08 2.43
CA LEU A 105 -10.63 -2.33 3.64
C LEU A 105 -11.81 -1.39 3.39
N HIS A 106 -11.68 -0.55 2.36
CA HIS A 106 -12.72 0.36 1.86
C HIS A 106 -12.93 0.13 0.36
N PRO A 107 -14.00 0.67 -0.27
CA PRO A 107 -14.17 0.56 -1.72
C PRO A 107 -12.93 1.07 -2.48
N ASN A 108 -12.34 0.20 -3.32
CA ASN A 108 -11.10 0.44 -4.07
C ASN A 108 -9.84 0.67 -3.22
N ASP A 109 -9.87 0.29 -1.93
CA ASP A 109 -8.72 0.37 -1.03
C ASP A 109 -8.32 -1.03 -0.54
N TYR A 110 -7.25 -1.55 -1.13
CA TYR A 110 -6.69 -2.86 -0.76
C TYR A 110 -5.50 -2.70 0.16
N ARG A 111 -5.50 -3.49 1.23
CA ARG A 111 -4.49 -3.45 2.29
C ARG A 111 -3.87 -4.82 2.52
N LEU A 112 -2.68 -4.81 3.10
CA LEU A 112 -1.98 -6.02 3.52
C LEU A 112 -2.54 -6.58 4.83
N LYS A 113 -2.83 -7.88 4.86
CA LYS A 113 -3.31 -8.60 6.06
C LYS A 113 -2.22 -8.79 7.11
N HIS A 114 -0.98 -8.96 6.68
CA HIS A 114 0.19 -9.21 7.53
C HIS A 114 1.42 -8.53 6.94
N PRO A 115 2.53 -8.42 7.70
CA PRO A 115 3.75 -7.88 7.15
C PRO A 115 4.25 -8.67 5.95
N VAL A 116 4.72 -7.97 4.91
CA VAL A 116 5.32 -8.56 3.70
C VAL A 116 6.59 -7.82 3.34
N LYS A 117 7.52 -8.50 2.68
CA LYS A 117 8.80 -7.87 2.28
C LYS A 117 8.63 -6.98 1.07
N VAL A 118 9.37 -5.88 1.06
CA VAL A 118 9.56 -5.02 -0.12
C VAL A 118 10.79 -5.54 -0.85
N VAL A 119 10.64 -5.95 -2.12
CA VAL A 119 11.70 -6.67 -2.84
C VAL A 119 12.47 -5.83 -3.84
N ALA A 120 11.82 -4.83 -4.44
CA ALA A 120 12.43 -4.01 -5.47
C ALA A 120 11.75 -2.66 -5.61
N LEU A 121 12.56 -1.63 -5.84
CA LEU A 121 12.09 -0.39 -6.43
C LEU A 121 11.71 -0.65 -7.89
N VAL A 122 10.47 -0.33 -8.28
CA VAL A 122 10.00 -0.54 -9.67
C VAL A 122 9.81 0.76 -10.43
N LYS A 123 9.52 1.89 -9.75
CA LYS A 123 9.35 3.18 -10.39
C LYS A 123 9.58 4.33 -9.41
N LYS A 124 10.48 5.25 -9.76
CA LYS A 124 10.77 6.45 -8.95
C LYS A 124 9.69 7.52 -9.10
N ASP A 125 9.36 7.87 -10.35
CA ASP A 125 8.47 9.00 -10.62
C ASP A 125 7.21 8.55 -11.34
N CYS A 126 6.09 9.14 -10.93
CA CYS A 126 4.78 9.07 -11.56
C CYS A 126 4.42 10.48 -12.06
#